data_AF-A0A0N8PVW8-F1
#
_entry.id   AF-A0A0N8PVW8-F1
#
_cell.length_a   1.000
_cell.length_b   1.000
_cell.length_c   1.000
_cell.angle_alpha   90.00
_cell.angle_beta   90.00
_cell.angle_gamma   90.00
#
_symmetry.space_group_name_H-M   'P 1'
#
loop_
_entity.id
_entity.type
_entity.pdbx_description
1 polymer ?
#
loop_
_entity_poly.entity_id
_entity_poly.type
_entity_poly.pdbx_seq_one_letter_code
_entity_poly.pdbx_strand_id
1 'polypeptide(L)'
;MGYRVPWGWGDILAGVLGMAWAVATFFVIPIVIYEKLSPLKAIKRSVEIVKNLWKETLILKLGFGALFFILELFGVLAILAEVMGAGITFVPNGGWKQEIMGEVTYGEFMVTNPLVLIGGLAVAIAYWIALGCVNFAAKGVLRGALYAYSKKGQVEPESGKFLGEEKGVLCTHCGAKIPIPAAFCPQCGARLG
;
A
#
# COMPACT_ATOMS: atom_id res chain seq x y z
N MET A 1 -11.18 24.92 -33.69
CA MET A 1 -11.35 23.52 -34.14
C MET A 1 -11.11 22.62 -32.96
N GLY A 2 -12.18 22.20 -32.28
CA GLY A 2 -12.09 21.32 -31.12
C GLY A 2 -12.15 19.87 -31.55
N TYR A 3 -11.07 19.11 -31.36
CA TYR A 3 -11.12 17.66 -31.48
C TYR A 3 -11.91 17.11 -30.28
N ARG A 4 -13.17 16.78 -30.50
CA ARG A 4 -13.96 15.97 -29.56
C ARG A 4 -13.52 14.52 -29.73
N VAL A 5 -12.54 14.09 -28.93
CA VAL A 5 -12.07 12.69 -28.95
C VAL A 5 -13.22 11.77 -28.50
N PRO A 6 -13.66 10.81 -29.35
CA PRO A 6 -14.60 9.78 -28.94
C PRO A 6 -13.84 8.74 -28.13
N TRP A 7 -14.04 8.72 -26.80
CA TRP A 7 -13.35 7.85 -25.84
C TRP A 7 -13.22 6.40 -26.32
N GLY A 8 -12.08 6.10 -26.93
CA GLY A 8 -11.73 4.77 -27.41
C GLY A 8 -10.60 4.16 -26.60
N TRP A 9 -10.37 2.86 -26.78
CA TRP A 9 -9.22 2.17 -26.18
C TRP A 9 -7.87 2.84 -26.53
N GLY A 10 -7.77 3.48 -27.70
CA GLY A 10 -6.59 4.24 -28.13
C GLY A 10 -6.27 5.44 -27.23
N ASP A 11 -7.28 6.14 -26.73
CA ASP A 11 -7.09 7.31 -25.86
C ASP A 11 -6.62 6.89 -24.46
N ILE A 12 -7.14 5.76 -23.96
CA ILE A 12 -6.70 5.16 -22.70
C ILE A 12 -5.23 4.75 -22.82
N LEU A 13 -4.87 4.06 -23.90
CA LEU A 13 -3.49 3.65 -24.15
C LEU A 13 -2.57 4.86 -24.33
N ALA A 14 -2.99 5.88 -25.06
CA ALA A 14 -2.23 7.13 -25.22
C ALA A 14 -2.04 7.86 -23.88
N GLY A 15 -3.07 7.89 -23.03
CA GLY A 15 -3.00 8.45 -21.68
C GLY A 15 -2.03 7.69 -20.79
N VAL A 16 -2.10 6.35 -20.76
CA VAL A 16 -1.18 5.51 -19.99
C VAL A 16 0.25 5.65 -20.49
N LEU A 17 0.46 5.66 -21.81
CA LEU A 17 1.78 5.81 -22.40
C LEU A 17 2.36 7.20 -22.11
N GLY A 18 1.54 8.26 -22.16
CA GLY A 18 1.94 9.62 -21.79
C GLY A 18 2.33 9.71 -20.31
N MET A 19 1.57 9.07 -19.42
CA MET A 19 1.88 9.00 -18.00
C MET A 19 3.17 8.21 -17.74
N ALA A 20 3.37 7.08 -18.45
CA ALA A 20 4.59 6.29 -18.38
C ALA A 20 5.81 7.09 -18.85
N TRP A 21 5.67 7.91 -19.90
CA TRP A 21 6.75 8.79 -20.39
C TRP A 21 7.11 9.89 -19.39
N ALA A 22 6.10 10.53 -18.79
CA ALA A 22 6.31 11.55 -17.75
C ALA A 22 7.05 10.96 -16.53
N VAL A 23 6.67 9.76 -16.10
CA VAL A 23 7.34 9.03 -15.03
C VAL A 23 8.77 8.66 -15.44
N ALA A 24 8.96 8.08 -16.63
CA ALA A 24 10.26 7.64 -17.11
C ALA A 24 11.28 8.79 -17.14
N THR A 25 10.89 9.95 -17.66
CA THR A 25 11.77 11.13 -17.72
C THR A 25 12.12 11.65 -16.33
N PHE A 26 11.17 11.73 -15.40
CA PHE A 26 11.40 12.16 -14.02
C PHE A 26 12.41 11.26 -13.28
N PHE A 27 12.36 9.95 -13.49
CA PHE A 27 13.26 9.00 -12.81
C PHE A 27 14.62 8.82 -13.50
N VAL A 28 14.71 9.01 -14.81
CA VAL A 28 15.97 8.83 -15.56
C VAL A 28 16.90 10.04 -15.39
N ILE A 29 16.36 11.26 -15.39
CA ILE A 29 17.18 12.49 -15.35
C ILE A 29 18.11 12.55 -14.12
N PRO A 30 17.64 12.32 -12.88
CA PRO A 30 18.51 12.38 -11.70
C PRO A 30 19.64 11.37 -11.76
N ILE A 31 19.37 10.14 -12.20
CA ILE A 31 20.39 9.08 -12.23
C ILE A 31 21.48 9.38 -13.25
N VAL A 32 21.12 9.92 -14.42
CA VAL A 32 22.11 10.32 -15.44
C VAL A 32 23.02 11.43 -14.90
N ILE A 33 22.47 12.42 -14.17
CA ILE A 33 23.25 13.54 -13.63
C ILE A 33 24.14 13.10 -12.46
N TYR A 34 23.61 12.33 -11.51
CA TYR A 34 24.33 11.97 -10.29
C TYR A 34 25.27 10.77 -10.46
N GLU A 35 24.86 9.72 -11.17
CA GLU A 35 25.64 8.49 -11.31
C GLU A 35 26.49 8.44 -12.60
N LYS A 36 26.34 9.42 -13.52
CA LYS A 36 27.08 9.51 -14.79
C LYS A 36 27.03 8.22 -15.63
N LEU A 37 25.93 7.47 -15.51
CA LEU A 37 25.70 6.22 -16.23
C LEU A 37 25.15 6.49 -17.64
N SER A 38 25.43 5.57 -18.57
CA SER A 38 24.78 5.61 -19.89
C SER A 38 23.25 5.45 -19.77
N PRO A 39 22.44 6.05 -20.66
CA PRO A 39 20.97 6.14 -20.49
C PRO A 39 20.28 4.80 -20.23
N LEU A 40 20.70 3.74 -20.93
CA LEU A 40 20.16 2.39 -20.76
C LEU A 40 20.55 1.77 -19.40
N LYS A 41 21.76 2.05 -18.90
CA LYS A 41 22.19 1.61 -17.55
C LYS A 41 21.48 2.41 -16.46
N ALA A 42 21.27 3.70 -16.67
CA ALA A 42 20.52 4.57 -15.76
C ALA A 42 19.08 4.07 -15.57
N ILE A 43 18.38 3.68 -16.64
CA ILE A 43 17.01 3.11 -16.54
C ILE A 43 16.99 1.85 -15.68
N LYS A 44 17.89 0.88 -15.94
CA LYS A 44 17.95 -0.37 -15.16
C LYS A 44 18.21 -0.09 -13.69
N ARG A 45 19.09 0.87 -13.40
CA ARG A 45 19.40 1.32 -12.05
C ARG A 45 18.21 2.00 -11.36
N SER A 46 17.49 2.89 -12.06
CA SER A 46 16.26 3.52 -11.55
C SER A 46 15.21 2.47 -11.20
N VAL A 47 14.99 1.48 -12.08
CA VAL A 47 14.04 0.40 -11.86
C VAL A 47 14.45 -0.47 -10.67
N GLU A 48 15.74 -0.78 -10.51
CA GLU A 48 16.24 -1.55 -9.37
C GLU A 48 16.00 -0.82 -8.04
N ILE A 49 16.28 0.48 -7.98
CA ILE A 49 16.03 1.32 -6.79
C ILE A 49 14.53 1.40 -6.50
N VAL A 50 13.70 1.70 -7.50
CA VAL A 50 12.24 1.78 -7.34
C VAL A 50 11.68 0.44 -6.90
N LYS A 51 12.09 -0.67 -7.53
CA LYS A 51 11.69 -2.01 -7.14
C LYS A 51 12.07 -2.29 -5.68
N ASN A 52 13.28 -1.93 -5.25
CA ASN A 52 13.70 -2.15 -3.86
C ASN A 52 12.94 -1.29 -2.85
N LEU A 53 12.59 -0.04 -3.19
CA LEU A 53 11.86 0.88 -2.32
C LEU A 53 10.36 0.59 -2.28
N TRP A 54 9.77 0.28 -3.42
CA TRP A 54 8.32 0.18 -3.58
C TRP A 54 7.80 -1.25 -3.49
N LYS A 55 8.60 -2.30 -3.71
CA LYS A 55 8.08 -3.69 -3.74
C LYS A 55 7.25 -4.04 -2.50
N GLU A 56 7.77 -3.77 -1.31
CA GLU A 56 7.10 -4.11 -0.06
C GLU A 56 5.86 -3.24 0.14
N THR A 57 6.01 -1.92 0.01
CA THR A 57 4.88 -1.00 0.21
C THR A 57 3.77 -1.17 -0.84
N LEU A 58 4.13 -1.44 -2.10
CA LEU A 58 3.21 -1.60 -3.22
C LEU A 58 2.46 -2.93 -3.12
N ILE A 59 3.15 -4.04 -2.89
CA ILE A 59 2.53 -5.36 -2.73
C ILE A 59 1.60 -5.37 -1.51
N LEU A 60 1.99 -4.73 -0.41
CA LEU A 60 1.13 -4.64 0.76
C LEU A 60 -0.09 -3.74 0.51
N LYS A 61 0.07 -2.55 -0.07
CA LYS A 61 -1.07 -1.66 -0.36
C LYS A 61 -2.04 -2.29 -1.36
N LEU A 62 -1.52 -2.94 -2.41
CA LEU A 62 -2.32 -3.55 -3.45
C LEU A 62 -2.99 -4.85 -2.96
N GLY A 63 -2.28 -5.66 -2.16
CA GLY A 63 -2.82 -6.86 -1.53
C GLY A 63 -3.94 -6.55 -0.52
N PHE A 64 -3.73 -5.59 0.39
CA PHE A 64 -4.80 -5.14 1.30
C PHE A 64 -5.96 -4.50 0.53
N GLY A 65 -5.67 -3.68 -0.49
CA GLY A 65 -6.69 -3.08 -1.34
C GLY A 65 -7.57 -4.13 -2.03
N ALA A 66 -6.96 -5.13 -2.67
CA ALA A 66 -7.68 -6.21 -3.33
C ALA A 66 -8.48 -7.08 -2.35
N LEU A 67 -7.89 -7.44 -1.19
CA LEU A 67 -8.56 -8.24 -0.18
C LEU A 67 -9.80 -7.53 0.38
N PHE A 68 -9.66 -6.27 0.82
CA PHE A 68 -10.79 -5.51 1.34
C PHE A 68 -11.80 -5.17 0.25
N PHE A 69 -11.37 -4.94 -0.99
CA PHE A 69 -12.28 -4.73 -2.13
C PHE A 69 -13.18 -5.94 -2.36
N ILE A 70 -12.63 -7.16 -2.31
CA ILE A 70 -13.43 -8.40 -2.45
C ILE A 70 -14.42 -8.53 -1.29
N LEU A 71 -13.99 -8.26 -0.04
CA LEU A 71 -14.86 -8.33 1.13
C LEU A 71 -15.97 -7.26 1.08
N GLU A 72 -15.64 -6.04 0.69
CA GLU A 72 -16.61 -4.95 0.49
C GLU A 72 -17.60 -5.29 -0.62
N LEU A 73 -17.14 -5.91 -1.71
CA LEU A 73 -17.98 -6.37 -2.80
C LEU A 73 -19.02 -7.40 -2.34
N PHE A 74 -18.67 -8.34 -1.47
CA PHE A 74 -19.65 -9.26 -0.89
C PHE A 74 -20.73 -8.53 -0.09
N GLY A 75 -20.36 -7.50 0.67
CA GLY A 75 -21.33 -6.66 1.38
C GLY A 75 -22.28 -5.92 0.43
N VAL A 76 -21.76 -5.35 -0.67
CA VAL A 76 -22.58 -4.71 -1.70
C VAL A 76 -23.53 -5.72 -2.35
N LEU A 77 -23.04 -6.90 -2.71
CA LEU A 77 -23.83 -7.96 -3.33
C LEU A 77 -24.93 -8.47 -2.41
N ALA A 78 -24.69 -8.54 -1.09
CA ALA A 78 -25.70 -8.92 -0.11
C ALA A 78 -26.86 -7.90 -0.05
N ILE A 79 -26.55 -6.59 -0.04
CA ILE A 79 -27.58 -5.53 -0.08
C ILE A 79 -28.35 -5.57 -1.40
N LEU A 80 -27.64 -5.73 -2.52
CA LEU A 80 -28.26 -5.83 -3.84
C LEU A 80 -29.17 -7.06 -3.95
N ALA A 81 -28.78 -8.21 -3.37
CA ALA A 81 -29.61 -9.41 -3.33
C ALA A 81 -30.87 -9.22 -2.47
N GLU A 82 -30.77 -8.50 -1.34
CA GLU A 82 -31.92 -8.14 -0.51
C GLU A 82 -32.89 -7.23 -1.26
N VAL A 83 -32.39 -6.17 -1.91
CA VAL A 83 -33.20 -5.21 -2.68
C VAL A 83 -33.85 -5.88 -3.91
N MET A 84 -33.19 -6.87 -4.51
CA MET A 84 -33.73 -7.65 -5.64
C MET A 84 -34.59 -8.85 -5.22
N GLY A 85 -34.83 -9.06 -3.92
CA GLY A 85 -35.68 -10.16 -3.42
C GLY A 85 -35.09 -11.57 -3.56
N ALA A 86 -33.78 -11.68 -3.76
CA ALA A 86 -33.06 -12.94 -3.98
C ALA A 86 -32.45 -13.54 -2.69
N GLY A 87 -32.77 -13.00 -1.51
CA GLY A 87 -32.19 -13.40 -0.24
C GLY A 87 -32.63 -14.79 0.24
N ILE A 88 -31.67 -15.69 0.48
CA ILE A 88 -31.91 -16.98 1.15
C ILE A 88 -31.82 -16.73 2.67
N THR A 89 -32.95 -16.54 3.35
CA THR A 89 -32.99 -16.52 4.82
C THR A 89 -33.81 -17.69 5.34
N PHE A 90 -33.23 -18.42 6.28
CA PHE A 90 -33.90 -19.53 6.97
C PHE A 90 -34.80 -18.94 8.06
N VAL A 91 -36.03 -18.57 7.70
CA VAL A 91 -37.05 -18.15 8.67
C VAL A 91 -37.58 -19.43 9.35
N PRO A 92 -37.41 -19.62 10.68
CA PRO A 92 -38.11 -20.68 11.37
C PRO A 92 -39.60 -20.35 11.30
N ASN A 93 -40.35 -21.18 10.59
CA ASN A 93 -41.81 -21.12 10.52
C ASN A 93 -42.42 -21.28 11.93
N GLY A 94 -42.50 -20.18 12.69
CA GLY A 94 -43.26 -20.05 13.92
C GLY A 94 -44.46 -19.14 13.64
N GLY A 95 -45.57 -19.77 13.25
CA GLY A 95 -46.70 -19.11 12.61
C GLY A 95 -47.60 -18.29 13.52
N TRP A 96 -48.21 -17.28 12.92
CA TRP A 96 -49.56 -16.80 13.24
C TRP A 96 -50.31 -16.83 11.91
N LYS A 97 -51.29 -17.74 11.81
CA LYS A 97 -52.02 -18.10 10.61
C LYS A 97 -52.45 -16.90 9.75
N GLN A 98 -52.23 -17.00 8.44
CA GLN A 98 -53.06 -16.34 7.44
C GLN A 98 -53.40 -17.36 6.33
N GLU A 99 -54.60 -17.94 6.46
CA GLU A 99 -55.28 -18.60 5.34
C GLU A 99 -55.72 -17.49 4.38
N ILE A 100 -54.98 -17.29 3.29
CA ILE A 100 -55.54 -16.71 2.07
C ILE A 100 -54.99 -17.54 0.92
N MET A 101 -55.89 -18.24 0.24
CA MET A 101 -55.56 -19.15 -0.84
C MET A 101 -54.94 -18.40 -2.01
N GLY A 102 -53.74 -18.84 -2.41
CA GLY A 102 -53.31 -18.84 -3.79
C GLY A 102 -52.62 -17.57 -4.29
N GLU A 103 -51.40 -17.31 -3.85
CA GLU A 103 -50.28 -17.13 -4.79
C GLU A 103 -48.95 -17.35 -4.06
N VAL A 104 -48.04 -18.05 -4.72
CA VAL A 104 -46.70 -18.32 -4.20
C VAL A 104 -45.88 -17.04 -4.37
N THR A 105 -45.93 -16.14 -3.40
CA THR A 105 -45.11 -14.93 -3.42
C THR A 105 -44.00 -14.97 -2.37
N TYR A 106 -43.12 -15.98 -2.51
CA TYR A 106 -41.83 -16.04 -1.81
C TYR A 106 -40.87 -14.88 -2.17
N GLY A 107 -41.23 -14.01 -3.13
CA GLY A 107 -40.46 -12.83 -3.52
C GLY A 107 -41.01 -11.47 -3.05
N GLU A 108 -42.30 -11.36 -2.73
CA GLU A 108 -42.94 -10.04 -2.49
C GLU A 108 -43.05 -9.64 -1.00
N PHE A 109 -43.02 -10.61 -0.09
CA PHE A 109 -43.07 -10.33 1.35
C PHE A 109 -41.79 -9.64 1.87
N MET A 110 -40.64 -9.87 1.21
CA MET A 110 -39.34 -9.34 1.64
C MET A 110 -39.19 -7.83 1.38
N VAL A 111 -39.72 -7.29 0.27
CA VAL A 111 -39.51 -5.89 -0.13
C VAL A 111 -40.59 -4.95 0.43
N THR A 112 -41.75 -5.49 0.80
CA THR A 112 -42.91 -4.69 1.24
C THR A 112 -42.95 -4.44 2.75
N ASN A 113 -42.22 -5.23 3.54
CA ASN A 113 -42.22 -5.09 5.00
C ASN A 113 -41.07 -4.16 5.46
N PRO A 114 -41.35 -2.91 5.88
CA PRO A 114 -40.32 -1.93 6.20
C PRO A 114 -39.43 -2.39 7.38
N LEU A 115 -39.94 -3.24 8.28
CA LEU A 115 -39.15 -3.73 9.41
C LEU A 115 -38.02 -4.68 9.00
N VAL A 116 -38.25 -5.49 7.95
CA VAL A 116 -37.25 -6.45 7.45
C VAL A 116 -36.13 -5.71 6.72
N LEU A 117 -36.48 -4.75 5.86
CA LEU A 117 -35.51 -3.90 5.15
C LEU A 117 -34.66 -3.06 6.11
N ILE A 118 -35.28 -2.49 7.15
CA ILE A 118 -34.55 -1.74 8.19
C ILE A 118 -33.60 -2.66 8.94
N GLY A 119 -34.02 -3.89 9.25
CA GLY A 119 -33.19 -4.90 9.91
C GLY A 119 -32.00 -5.34 9.05
N GLY A 120 -32.22 -5.69 7.79
CA GLY A 120 -31.17 -6.11 6.85
C GLY A 120 -30.16 -5.00 6.57
N LEU A 121 -30.64 -3.77 6.33
CA LEU A 121 -29.77 -2.60 6.19
C LEU A 121 -28.96 -2.31 7.46
N ALA A 122 -29.55 -2.43 8.65
CA ALA A 122 -28.82 -2.23 9.90
C ALA A 122 -27.67 -3.25 10.06
N VAL A 123 -27.91 -4.52 9.70
CA VAL A 123 -26.88 -5.57 9.71
C VAL A 123 -25.80 -5.32 8.65
N ALA A 124 -26.18 -4.92 7.44
CA ALA A 124 -25.23 -4.60 6.37
C ALA A 124 -24.36 -3.38 6.69
N ILE A 125 -24.95 -2.34 7.28
CA ILE A 125 -24.24 -1.16 7.77
C ILE A 125 -23.28 -1.56 8.90
N ALA A 126 -23.72 -2.37 9.86
CA ALA A 126 -22.86 -2.86 10.92
C ALA A 126 -21.67 -3.66 10.38
N TYR A 127 -21.90 -4.50 9.35
CA TYR A 127 -20.84 -5.23 8.65
C TYR A 127 -19.81 -4.30 8.01
N TRP A 128 -20.23 -3.28 7.25
CA TRP A 128 -19.30 -2.32 6.64
C TRP A 128 -18.59 -1.44 7.65
N ILE A 129 -19.25 -1.05 8.75
CA ILE A 129 -18.59 -0.33 9.84
C ILE A 129 -17.49 -1.20 10.45
N ALA A 130 -17.80 -2.46 10.77
CA ALA A 130 -16.82 -3.40 11.33
C ALA A 130 -15.65 -3.61 10.36
N LEU A 131 -15.93 -3.85 9.08
CA LEU A 131 -14.91 -4.05 8.05
C LEU A 131 -14.07 -2.78 7.82
N GLY A 132 -14.69 -1.61 7.82
CA GLY A 132 -14.03 -0.31 7.72
C GLY A 132 -13.10 -0.05 8.89
N CYS A 133 -13.53 -0.38 10.11
CA CYS A 133 -12.70 -0.33 11.32
C CYS A 133 -11.49 -1.25 11.20
N VAL A 134 -11.68 -2.50 10.74
CA VAL A 134 -10.58 -3.46 10.53
C VAL A 134 -9.60 -2.96 9.46
N ASN A 135 -10.11 -2.44 8.33
CA ASN A 135 -9.29 -1.90 7.24
C ASN A 135 -8.46 -0.69 7.72
N PHE A 136 -9.06 0.20 8.50
CA PHE A 136 -8.38 1.35 9.11
C PHE A 136 -7.30 0.90 10.10
N ALA A 137 -7.63 -0.05 10.99
CA ALA A 137 -6.70 -0.59 11.97
C ALA A 137 -5.50 -1.31 11.30
N ALA A 138 -5.75 -2.15 10.29
CA ALA A 138 -4.71 -2.88 9.57
C ALA A 138 -3.69 -1.92 8.92
N LYS A 139 -4.17 -0.85 8.27
CA LYS A 139 -3.31 0.19 7.68
C LYS A 139 -2.50 0.95 8.75
N GLY A 140 -3.10 1.20 9.92
CA GLY A 140 -2.42 1.83 11.06
C GLY A 140 -1.29 0.97 11.62
N VAL A 141 -1.57 -0.30 11.91
CA VAL A 141 -0.59 -1.27 12.42
C VAL A 141 0.58 -1.42 11.45
N LEU A 142 0.30 -1.53 10.16
CA LEU A 142 1.34 -1.70 9.15
C LEU A 142 2.30 -0.51 9.10
N ARG A 143 1.78 0.72 9.15
CA ARG A 143 2.63 1.93 9.21
C ARG A 143 3.45 1.97 10.49
N GLY A 144 2.86 1.57 11.63
CA GLY A 144 3.58 1.44 12.89
C GLY A 144 4.71 0.42 12.83
N ALA A 145 4.45 -0.76 12.25
CA ALA A 145 5.45 -1.81 12.05
C ALA A 145 6.56 -1.37 11.10
N LEU A 146 6.23 -0.71 9.98
CA LEU A 146 7.21 -0.16 9.04
C LEU A 146 8.04 0.96 9.67
N TYR A 147 7.45 1.81 10.50
CA TYR A 147 8.18 2.85 11.23
C TYR A 147 9.13 2.23 12.27
N ALA A 148 8.66 1.24 13.04
CA ALA A 148 9.50 0.51 13.99
C ALA A 148 10.63 -0.27 13.29
N TYR A 149 10.36 -0.86 12.13
CA TYR A 149 11.36 -1.53 11.30
C TYR A 149 12.36 -0.54 10.71
N SER A 150 11.91 0.61 10.19
CA SER A 150 12.81 1.67 9.70
C SER A 150 13.67 2.25 10.82
N LYS A 151 13.11 2.40 12.03
CA LYS A 151 13.85 2.87 13.20
C LYS A 151 14.83 1.83 13.74
N LYS A 152 14.51 0.53 13.67
CA LYS A 152 15.42 -0.57 14.02
C LYS A 152 16.42 -0.91 12.90
N GLY A 153 16.09 -0.57 11.65
CA GLY A 153 16.94 -0.71 10.47
C GLY A 153 17.92 0.44 10.31
N GLN A 154 17.70 1.58 10.97
CA GLN A 154 18.77 2.47 11.33
C GLN A 154 19.45 1.90 12.57
N VAL A 155 20.55 1.19 12.33
CA VAL A 155 21.54 0.71 13.30
C VAL A 155 21.06 -0.33 14.32
N GLU A 156 21.20 -1.60 13.96
CA GLU A 156 22.22 -2.38 14.67
C GLU A 156 23.54 -1.84 14.10
N PRO A 157 24.22 -0.92 14.81
CA PRO A 157 25.48 -0.47 14.29
C PRO A 157 26.38 -1.68 14.34
N GLU A 158 26.98 -1.98 13.20
CA GLU A 158 28.30 -2.60 13.14
C GLU A 158 29.33 -1.81 14.01
N SER A 159 28.96 -0.84 14.87
CA SER A 159 29.86 -0.26 15.87
C SER A 159 30.36 -1.28 16.90
N GLY A 160 29.85 -2.51 16.93
CA GLY A 160 30.49 -3.61 17.65
C GLY A 160 31.57 -4.36 16.84
N LYS A 161 31.64 -4.14 15.52
CA LYS A 161 32.54 -4.86 14.59
C LYS A 161 33.53 -3.93 13.88
N PHE A 162 33.25 -2.63 13.80
CA PHE A 162 34.23 -1.57 13.52
C PHE A 162 35.04 -1.13 14.74
N LEU A 163 34.69 -1.62 15.93
CA LEU A 163 35.60 -1.63 17.08
C LEU A 163 36.34 -2.97 17.13
N GLY A 164 36.80 -3.44 15.95
CA GLY A 164 38.10 -4.09 15.93
C GLY A 164 39.08 -3.14 16.61
N GLU A 165 39.95 -3.66 17.44
CA GLU A 165 40.99 -2.90 18.12
C GLU A 165 41.98 -2.32 17.08
N GLU A 166 41.54 -1.29 16.36
CA GLU A 166 42.35 -0.60 15.38
C GLU A 166 43.37 0.20 16.19
N LYS A 167 44.61 -0.30 16.23
CA LYS A 167 45.74 0.32 16.90
C LYS A 167 45.93 1.74 16.36
N GLY A 168 45.26 2.72 16.95
CA GLY A 168 45.36 4.11 16.51
C GLY A 168 46.79 4.60 16.62
N VAL A 169 47.30 5.21 15.55
CA VAL A 169 48.60 5.88 15.57
C VAL A 169 48.44 7.27 16.19
N LEU A 170 49.44 7.68 16.95
CA LEU A 170 49.51 9.02 17.52
C LEU A 170 50.13 9.96 16.49
N CYS A 171 49.50 11.11 16.28
CA CYS A 171 50.10 12.18 15.48
C CYS A 171 51.32 12.76 16.20
N THR A 172 52.47 12.79 15.53
CA THR A 172 53.73 13.35 16.08
C THR A 172 53.72 14.88 16.21
N HIS A 173 52.78 15.58 15.56
CA HIS A 173 52.69 17.04 15.62
C HIS A 173 51.76 17.56 16.72
N CYS A 174 50.59 16.93 16.92
CA CYS A 174 49.57 17.41 17.86
C CYS A 174 49.22 16.43 18.98
N GLY A 175 49.74 15.19 18.93
CA GLY A 175 49.43 14.15 19.92
C GLY A 175 48.02 13.57 19.84
N ALA A 176 47.20 13.96 18.85
CA ALA A 176 45.87 13.37 18.67
C ALA A 176 45.98 11.88 18.26
N LYS A 177 45.13 11.04 18.84
CA LYS A 177 44.98 9.62 18.47
C LYS A 177 44.06 9.50 17.26
N ILE A 178 44.54 8.90 16.18
CA ILE A 178 43.87 8.91 14.87
C ILE A 178 43.71 7.46 14.36
N PRO A 179 42.56 7.11 13.76
CA PRO A 179 42.35 5.80 13.15
C PRO A 179 43.21 5.62 11.87
N ILE A 180 43.72 4.39 11.64
CA ILE A 180 44.67 4.05 10.56
C ILE A 180 44.17 4.29 9.12
N PRO A 181 42.87 4.36 8.77
CA PRO A 181 42.47 4.75 7.41
C PRO A 181 42.62 6.26 7.09
N ALA A 182 43.01 7.11 8.05
CA ALA A 182 43.08 8.55 7.82
C ALA A 182 44.44 8.99 7.25
N ALA A 183 44.44 9.54 6.02
CA ALA A 183 45.64 10.12 5.41
C ALA A 183 46.08 11.46 6.05
N PHE A 184 45.18 12.13 6.78
CA PHE A 184 45.41 13.46 7.37
C PHE A 184 44.87 13.53 8.79
N CYS A 185 45.55 14.30 9.64
CA CYS A 185 45.05 14.62 10.97
C CYS A 185 43.97 15.71 10.91
N PRO A 186 42.77 15.48 11.51
CA PRO A 186 41.69 16.48 11.52
C PRO A 186 41.95 17.68 12.44
N GLN A 187 42.89 17.56 13.39
CA GLN A 187 43.19 18.62 14.35
C GLN A 187 44.28 19.58 13.84
N CYS A 188 45.34 19.06 13.20
CA CYS A 188 46.48 19.87 12.77
C CYS A 188 46.75 19.85 11.26
N GLY A 189 46.02 19.05 10.48
CA GLY A 189 46.21 18.94 9.02
C GLY A 189 47.49 18.22 8.57
N ALA A 190 48.32 17.73 9.50
CA ALA A 190 49.52 16.98 9.15
C ALA A 190 49.16 15.67 8.44
N ARG A 191 49.92 15.32 7.41
CA ARG A 191 49.79 14.04 6.70
C ARG A 191 50.39 12.93 7.55
N LEU A 192 49.64 11.85 7.78
CA LEU A 192 50.15 10.65 8.42
C LEU A 192 50.78 9.80 7.32
N GLY A 193 52.09 9.58 7.42
CA GLY A 193 52.93 8.94 6.39
C GLY A 193 52.59 7.47 6.17
#